data_AF-A0A5P8W3D6-F1
#
_entry.id   AF-A0A5P8W3D6-F1
#
_cell.length_a   1.000
_cell.length_b   1.000
_cell.length_c   1.000
_cell.angle_alpha   90.00
_cell.angle_beta   90.00
_cell.angle_gamma   90.00
#
_symmetry.space_group_name_H-M   'P 1'
#
loop_
_entity.id
_entity.type
_entity.pdbx_description
1 polymer ?
#
loop_
_entity_poly.entity_id
_entity_poly.type
_entity_poly.pdbx_seq_one_letter_code
_entity_poly.pdbx_strand_id
1 'polypeptide(L)'
;MVYKFEQLSRAEVEIMLGITLQQTRVYREIKEEGRQEGEQEATVKLIVRLLTKRLGQELSEEMQATISHLPLTVLENLSIALLDFTSLADLQAWLDAQ
;
A
#
# COMPACT_ATOMS: atom_id res chain seq x y z
N MET A 1 11.35 25.45 18.53
CA MET A 1 12.00 25.64 17.20
C MET A 1 11.31 24.88 16.06
N VAL A 2 10.41 23.93 16.33
CA VAL A 2 9.71 23.11 15.31
C VAL A 2 8.72 23.92 14.45
N TYR A 3 8.06 24.94 15.02
CA TYR A 3 7.04 25.75 14.33
C TYR A 3 7.48 26.50 13.06
N LYS A 4 8.77 26.82 12.90
CA LYS A 4 9.22 27.61 11.73
C LYS A 4 9.19 26.79 10.44
N PHE A 5 9.37 25.47 10.52
CA PHE A 5 9.46 24.60 9.34
C PHE A 5 8.09 24.21 8.77
N GLU A 6 7.00 24.41 9.51
CA GLU A 6 5.64 24.08 9.05
C GLU A 6 5.10 25.08 8.01
N GLN A 7 5.64 26.31 7.99
CA GLN A 7 5.18 27.40 7.12
C GLN A 7 6.14 27.71 5.95
N LEU A 8 7.33 27.12 5.97
CA LEU A 8 8.34 27.34 4.95
C LEU A 8 8.16 26.36 3.79
N SER A 9 8.28 26.86 2.58
CA SER A 9 8.38 26.03 1.39
C SER A 9 9.67 25.21 1.41
N ARG A 10 9.67 24.10 0.68
CA ARG A 10 10.84 23.23 0.54
C ARG A 10 12.10 24.01 0.10
N ALA A 11 11.96 24.96 -0.82
CA ALA A 11 13.07 25.77 -1.32
C ALA A 11 13.65 26.70 -0.24
N GLU A 12 12.81 27.31 0.59
CA GLU A 12 13.27 28.17 1.70
C GLU A 12 14.01 27.36 2.76
N VAL A 13 13.57 26.13 3.04
CA VAL A 13 14.27 25.21 3.95
C VAL A 13 15.64 24.82 3.39
N GLU A 14 15.74 24.51 2.09
CA GLU A 14 17.01 24.21 1.42
C GLU A 14 17.99 25.39 1.49
N ILE A 15 17.51 26.61 1.27
CA ILE A 15 18.32 27.85 1.39
C ILE A 15 18.75 28.09 2.85
N MET A 16 17.84 27.97 3.81
CA MET A 16 18.13 28.21 5.23
C MET A 16 19.18 27.24 5.77
N LEU A 17 19.15 25.98 5.33
CA LEU A 17 20.05 24.93 5.80
C LEU A 17 21.30 24.77 4.92
N GLY A 18 21.35 25.40 3.74
CA GLY A 18 22.47 25.27 2.80
C GLY A 18 22.63 23.85 2.25
N ILE A 19 21.54 23.09 2.15
CA ILE A 19 21.54 21.69 1.70
C ILE A 19 20.55 21.49 0.56
N THR A 20 20.71 20.40 -0.19
CA THR A 20 19.67 19.89 -1.10
C THR A 20 18.94 18.75 -0.43
N LEU A 21 17.65 18.91 -0.10
CA LEU A 21 16.89 17.90 0.66
C LEU A 21 16.87 16.55 -0.04
N GLN A 22 16.73 16.53 -1.37
CA GLN A 22 16.78 15.32 -2.20
C GLN A 22 18.08 14.50 -2.08
N GLN A 23 19.18 15.14 -1.69
CA GLN A 23 20.46 14.48 -1.48
C GLN A 23 20.63 13.95 -0.06
N THR A 24 19.76 14.33 0.87
CA THR A 24 19.79 13.83 2.25
C THR A 24 19.39 12.36 2.30
N ARG A 25 19.94 11.63 3.29
CA ARG A 25 19.57 10.22 3.51
C ARG A 25 18.10 10.10 3.90
N VAL A 26 17.65 10.95 4.83
CA VAL A 26 16.26 10.98 5.33
C VAL A 26 15.25 11.18 4.20
N TYR A 27 15.49 12.09 3.25
CA TYR A 27 14.57 12.27 2.12
C TYR A 27 14.48 11.02 1.24
N ARG A 28 15.62 10.35 0.99
CA ARG A 28 15.63 9.12 0.19
C ARG A 28 14.90 7.98 0.91
N GLU A 29 15.10 7.83 2.22
CA GLU A 29 14.41 6.84 3.06
C GLU A 29 12.89 7.06 3.02
N ILE A 30 12.42 8.27 3.34
CA ILE A 30 10.98 8.62 3.32
C ILE A 30 10.37 8.41 1.92
N LYS A 31 11.09 8.80 0.86
CA LYS A 31 10.60 8.63 -0.51
C LYS A 31 10.45 7.14 -0.87
N GLU A 32 11.36 6.30 -0.42
CA GLU A 32 11.32 4.87 -0.67
C GLU A 32 10.24 4.18 0.18
N GLU A 33 10.10 4.53 1.46
CA GLU A 33 9.00 4.08 2.32
C GLU A 33 7.65 4.44 1.70
N GLY A 34 7.44 5.69 1.31
CA GLY A 34 6.19 6.11 0.67
C GLY A 34 5.94 5.44 -0.69
N ARG A 35 6.99 5.05 -1.42
CA ARG A 35 6.85 4.25 -2.64
C ARG A 35 6.34 2.84 -2.33
N GLN A 36 6.89 2.21 -1.29
CA GLN A 36 6.51 0.85 -0.87
C GLN A 36 5.09 0.83 -0.30
N GLU A 37 4.74 1.80 0.55
CA GLU A 37 3.37 1.95 1.07
C GLU A 37 2.37 2.17 -0.06
N GLY A 38 2.66 3.08 -1.00
CA GLY A 38 1.79 3.35 -2.14
C GLY A 38 1.62 2.14 -3.08
N GLU A 39 2.68 1.34 -3.25
CA GLU A 39 2.63 0.09 -4.02
C GLU A 39 1.74 -0.95 -3.34
N GLN A 40 1.87 -1.13 -2.03
CA GLN A 40 1.04 -2.05 -1.26
C GLN A 40 -0.43 -1.62 -1.25
N GLU A 41 -0.72 -0.35 -0.96
CA GLU A 41 -2.09 0.19 -0.97
C GLU A 41 -2.77 0.04 -2.34
N ALA A 42 -2.04 0.35 -3.42
CA ALA A 42 -2.54 0.19 -4.78
C ALA A 42 -2.84 -1.28 -5.10
N THR A 43 -1.97 -2.20 -4.67
CA THR A 43 -2.11 -3.64 -4.87
C THR A 43 -3.34 -4.18 -4.14
N VAL A 44 -3.51 -3.86 -2.85
CA VAL A 44 -4.69 -4.22 -2.06
C VAL A 44 -5.97 -3.73 -2.74
N LYS A 45 -6.01 -2.45 -3.14
CA LYS A 45 -7.17 -1.85 -3.78
C LYS A 45 -7.54 -2.54 -5.09
N LEU A 46 -6.55 -2.94 -5.89
CA LEU A 46 -6.77 -3.67 -7.13
C LEU A 46 -7.29 -5.08 -6.86
N ILE A 47 -6.68 -5.81 -5.93
CA ILE A 47 -7.10 -7.16 -5.55
C ILE A 47 -8.55 -7.17 -5.07
N VAL A 48 -8.92 -6.27 -4.15
CA VAL A 48 -10.30 -6.17 -3.65
C VAL A 48 -11.28 -5.93 -4.81
N ARG A 49 -10.97 -4.99 -5.72
CA ARG A 49 -11.82 -4.71 -6.90
C ARG A 49 -11.95 -5.92 -7.83
N LEU A 50 -10.87 -6.64 -8.08
CA LEU A 50 -10.86 -7.82 -8.95
C LEU A 50 -11.66 -8.95 -8.33
N LEU A 51 -11.50 -9.19 -7.02
CA LEU A 51 -12.28 -10.18 -6.27
C LEU A 51 -13.77 -9.86 -6.28
N THR A 52 -14.17 -8.63 -5.95
CA THR A 52 -15.57 -8.20 -6.02
C THR A 52 -16.14 -8.39 -7.43
N LYS A 53 -15.37 -8.02 -8.47
CA LYS A 53 -15.81 -8.18 -9.86
C LYS A 53 -15.96 -9.65 -10.28
N ARG A 54 -15.04 -10.51 -9.86
CA ARG A 54 -15.00 -11.93 -10.22
C ARG A 54 -16.04 -12.75 -9.48
N LEU A 55 -16.18 -12.52 -8.18
CA LEU A 55 -17.11 -13.26 -7.33
C LEU A 55 -18.55 -12.71 -7.42
N GLY A 56 -18.72 -11.54 -8.03
CA GLY A 56 -20.04 -10.94 -8.26
C GLY A 56 -20.73 -10.44 -6.99
N GLN A 57 -20.01 -10.33 -5.88
CA GLN A 57 -20.51 -9.89 -4.58
C GLN A 57 -19.43 -9.11 -3.84
N GLU A 58 -19.86 -8.20 -2.96
CA GLU A 58 -18.96 -7.42 -2.12
C GLU A 58 -18.26 -8.31 -1.08
N LEU A 59 -16.97 -8.04 -0.84
CA LEU A 59 -16.21 -8.69 0.21
C LEU A 59 -16.63 -8.14 1.57
N SER A 60 -16.69 -8.99 2.59
CA SER A 60 -16.93 -8.55 3.97
C SER A 60 -15.82 -7.61 4.46
N GLU A 61 -16.15 -6.75 5.43
CA GLU A 61 -15.16 -5.86 6.05
C GLU A 61 -13.98 -6.65 6.66
N GLU A 62 -14.27 -7.81 7.24
CA GLU A 62 -13.25 -8.72 7.78
C GLU A 62 -12.30 -9.23 6.70
N MET A 63 -12.81 -9.68 5.55
CA MET A 63 -11.97 -10.13 4.44
C MET A 63 -11.12 -8.99 3.88
N GLN A 64 -11.69 -7.79 3.73
CA GLN A 64 -10.96 -6.62 3.26
C GLN A 64 -9.85 -6.22 4.24
N ALA A 65 -10.12 -6.27 5.54
CA ALA A 65 -9.14 -6.02 6.59
C ALA A 65 -8.03 -7.07 6.59
N THR A 66 -8.34 -8.36 6.42
CA THR A 66 -7.32 -9.39 6.30
C THR A 66 -6.41 -9.13 5.10
N ILE A 67 -7.01 -8.86 3.92
CA ILE A 67 -6.25 -8.57 2.69
C ILE A 67 -5.36 -7.33 2.88
N SER A 68 -5.84 -6.27 3.54
CA SER A 68 -5.04 -5.05 3.71
C SER A 68 -3.79 -5.23 4.59
N HIS A 69 -3.78 -6.24 5.46
CA HIS A 69 -2.64 -6.54 6.33
C HIS A 69 -1.69 -7.60 5.76
N LEU A 70 -2.01 -8.19 4.60
CA LEU A 70 -1.13 -9.16 3.96
C LEU A 70 0.17 -8.48 3.48
N PRO A 71 1.33 -9.16 3.63
CA PRO A 71 2.58 -8.71 3.03
C PRO A 71 2.47 -8.59 1.51
N LEU A 72 3.23 -7.68 0.90
CA LEU A 72 3.23 -7.45 -0.56
C LEU A 72 3.45 -8.75 -1.35
N THR A 73 4.38 -9.59 -0.91
CA THR A 73 4.69 -10.89 -1.54
C THR A 73 3.49 -11.84 -1.53
N VAL A 74 2.68 -11.81 -0.48
CA VAL A 74 1.45 -12.60 -0.37
C VAL A 74 0.34 -12.01 -1.23
N LEU A 75 0.26 -10.68 -1.32
CA LEU A 75 -0.65 -9.99 -2.23
C LEU A 75 -0.34 -10.29 -3.70
N GLU A 76 0.94 -10.36 -4.08
CA GLU A 76 1.36 -10.77 -5.43
C GLU A 76 0.89 -12.19 -5.74
N ASN A 77 1.02 -13.12 -4.80
CA ASN A 77 0.50 -14.48 -4.97
C ASN A 77 -1.04 -14.50 -5.10
N LEU A 78 -1.74 -13.72 -4.28
CA LEU A 78 -3.20 -13.55 -4.36
C LEU A 78 -3.61 -12.99 -5.72
N SER A 79 -2.82 -12.09 -6.32
CA SER A 79 -3.12 -11.48 -7.63
C SER A 79 -3.24 -12.51 -8.77
N ILE A 80 -2.57 -13.66 -8.62
CA ILE A 80 -2.64 -14.78 -9.56
C ILE A 80 -3.72 -15.76 -9.11
N ALA A 81 -3.71 -16.19 -7.84
CA ALA A 81 -4.64 -17.17 -7.31
C ALA A 81 -6.11 -16.73 -7.44
N LEU A 82 -6.37 -15.42 -7.31
CA LEU A 82 -7.70 -14.86 -7.49
C LEU A 82 -8.27 -15.18 -8.88
N LEU A 83 -7.43 -15.46 -9.88
CA LEU A 83 -7.88 -15.76 -11.24
C LEU A 83 -8.51 -17.16 -11.38
N ASP A 84 -8.40 -18.00 -10.36
CA ASP A 84 -8.98 -19.34 -10.32
C ASP A 84 -10.21 -19.42 -9.40
N PHE A 85 -10.48 -18.38 -8.62
CA PHE A 85 -11.63 -18.37 -7.70
C PHE A 85 -12.96 -18.33 -8.44
N THR A 86 -13.89 -19.15 -7.94
CA THR A 86 -15.27 -19.27 -8.42
C THR A 86 -16.30 -18.89 -7.36
N SER A 87 -15.90 -18.86 -6.09
CA SER A 87 -16.77 -18.55 -4.95
C SER A 87 -16.01 -17.83 -3.82
N LEU A 88 -16.75 -17.25 -2.86
CA LEU A 88 -16.13 -16.72 -1.64
C LEU A 88 -15.47 -17.79 -0.77
N ALA A 89 -15.93 -19.05 -0.87
CA ALA A 89 -15.31 -20.15 -0.13
C ALA A 89 -13.87 -20.41 -0.61
N ASP A 90 -13.59 -20.23 -1.91
CA ASP A 90 -12.24 -20.37 -2.46
C ASP A 90 -11.31 -19.30 -1.88
N LEU A 91 -11.78 -18.05 -1.83
CA LEU A 91 -11.04 -16.94 -1.22
C LEU A 91 -10.83 -17.18 0.28
N GLN A 92 -11.86 -17.61 1.01
CA GLN A 92 -11.74 -17.88 2.45
C GLN A 92 -10.72 -18.99 2.71
N ALA A 93 -10.81 -20.11 2.00
CA ALA A 93 -9.88 -21.22 2.14
C ALA A 93 -8.44 -20.81 1.81
N TRP A 94 -8.26 -19.92 0.83
CA TRP A 94 -6.95 -19.37 0.49
C TRP A 94 -6.41 -18.48 1.61
N LEU A 95 -7.24 -17.59 2.18
CA LEU A 95 -6.87 -16.70 3.28
C LEU A 95 -6.53 -17.48 4.56
N ASP A 96 -7.27 -18.54 4.88
CA ASP A 96 -7.01 -19.41 6.03
C ASP A 96 -5.69 -20.19 5.90
N ALA A 97 -5.16 -20.31 4.68
CA ALA A 97 -3.90 -20.99 4.38
C ALA A 97 -2.69 -20.05 4.29
N GLN A 98 -2.86 -18.74 4.50
CA GLN A 98 -1.77 -17.76 4.55
C GLN A 98 -1.17 -17.66 5.96
#